data_AF-A0A5Y7WI03-F1
#
_entry.id   AF-A0A5Y7WI03-F1
#
_cell.length_a   1.000
_cell.length_b   1.000
_cell.length_c   1.000
_cell.angle_alpha   90.00
_cell.angle_beta   90.00
_cell.angle_gamma   90.00
#
_symmetry.space_group_name_H-M   'P 1'
#
loop_
_entity.id
_entity.type
_entity.pdbx_description
1 polymer ?
#
loop_
_entity_poly.entity_id
_entity_poly.type
_entity_poly.pdbx_seq_one_letter_code
_entity_poly.pdbx_strand_id
1 'polypeptide(L)' 'MSENRFWLLIEISPIHSEKVIAALKDHLVLGYTRREACERNGVAVGYFSLSLAKIIRIENAVTLLTMFQE' A
#
# COMPACT_ATOMS: atom_id res chain seq x y z
N MET A 1 3.96 -7.16 4.83
CA MET A 1 3.67 -6.11 5.83
C MET A 1 2.56 -6.64 6.75
N SER A 2 2.54 -6.29 8.04
CA SER A 2 1.39 -6.67 8.90
C SER A 2 0.13 -5.88 8.53
N GLU A 3 -1.05 -6.46 8.77
CA GLU A 3 -2.32 -5.82 8.46
C GLU A 3 -2.51 -4.48 9.18
N ASN A 4 -2.16 -4.40 10.48
CA ASN A 4 -2.26 -3.15 11.23
C ASN A 4 -1.35 -2.06 10.64
N ARG A 5 -0.10 -2.40 10.29
CA ARG A 5 0.82 -1.43 9.65
C ARG A 5 0.29 -0.97 8.30
N PHE A 6 -0.33 -1.86 7.52
CA PHE A 6 -0.96 -1.50 6.26
C PHE A 6 -2.11 -0.49 6.47
N TRP A 7 -3.03 -0.75 7.38
CA TRP A 7 -4.18 0.15 7.61
C TRP A 7 -3.76 1.53 8.11
N LEU A 8 -2.77 1.61 9.02
CA LEU A 8 -2.22 2.89 9.46
C LEU A 8 -1.58 3.68 8.31
N LEU A 9 -0.86 3.01 7.40
CA LEU A 9 -0.30 3.67 6.22
C LEU A 9 -1.39 4.14 5.25
N ILE A 10 -2.48 3.38 5.09
CA ILE A 10 -3.63 3.80 4.27
C ILE A 10 -4.28 5.04 4.87
N GLU A 11 -4.51 5.07 6.18
CA GLU A 11 -5.15 6.18 6.90
C GLU A 11 -4.45 7.52 6.67
N ILE A 12 -3.11 7.53 6.65
CA ILE A 12 -2.31 8.75 6.43
C ILE A 12 -1.99 9.02 4.95
N SER A 13 -2.41 8.14 4.04
CA SER A 13 -2.13 8.28 2.61
C SER A 13 -3.22 9.04 1.87
N PRO A 14 -2.91 9.72 0.75
CA PRO A 14 -3.92 10.34 -0.12
C PRO A 14 -4.57 9.33 -1.08
N ILE A 15 -4.78 8.08 -0.65
CA ILE A 15 -5.38 7.00 -1.46
C ILE A 15 -6.79 6.75 -0.95
N HIS A 16 -7.78 7.12 -1.76
CA HIS A 16 -9.20 7.01 -1.39
C HIS A 16 -9.96 5.94 -2.19
N SER A 17 -9.35 5.36 -3.24
CA SER A 17 -10.02 4.34 -4.04
C SER A 17 -10.03 3.00 -3.32
N GLU A 18 -11.22 2.55 -2.91
CA GLU A 18 -11.40 1.25 -2.22
C GLU A 18 -10.82 0.08 -3.02
N LYS A 19 -11.02 0.06 -4.35
CA LYS A 19 -10.46 -0.98 -5.23
C LYS A 19 -8.94 -1.02 -5.19
N VAL A 20 -8.30 0.14 -5.15
CA VAL A 20 -6.84 0.24 -5.05
C VAL A 20 -6.37 -0.17 -3.66
N ILE A 21 -7.06 0.24 -2.60
CA ILE A 21 -6.77 -0.17 -1.23
C ILE A 21 -6.84 -1.69 -1.11
N ALA A 22 -7.89 -2.32 -1.64
CA ALA A 22 -8.03 -3.77 -1.68
C ALA A 22 -6.90 -4.45 -2.47
N ALA A 23 -6.56 -3.93 -3.66
CA ALA A 23 -5.43 -4.44 -4.44
C ALA A 23 -4.08 -4.31 -3.70
N LEU A 24 -3.85 -3.19 -3.02
CA LEU A 24 -2.64 -2.98 -2.21
C LEU A 24 -2.60 -3.95 -1.02
N LYS A 25 -3.74 -4.23 -0.37
CA LYS A 25 -3.83 -5.24 0.70
C LYS A 25 -3.51 -6.64 0.18
N ASP A 26 -4.08 -7.02 -0.96
CA ASP A 26 -3.80 -8.29 -1.63
C ASP A 26 -2.28 -8.47 -1.84
N HIS A 27 -1.59 -7.44 -2.34
CA HIS A 27 -0.16 -7.51 -2.59
C HIS A 27 0.72 -7.43 -1.33
N LEU A 28 0.48 -6.44 -0.47
CA LEU A 28 1.38 -6.07 0.64
C LEU A 28 1.16 -6.89 1.91
N VAL A 29 -0.05 -7.44 2.09
CA VAL A 29 -0.46 -8.17 3.29
C VAL A 29 -0.68 -9.64 2.97
N LEU A 30 -1.43 -9.96 1.92
CA LEU A 30 -1.81 -11.34 1.59
C LEU A 30 -0.81 -12.08 0.68
N GLY A 31 0.18 -11.36 0.13
CA GLY A 31 1.28 -11.97 -0.64
C GLY A 31 0.96 -12.28 -2.10
N TYR A 32 -0.17 -11.81 -2.63
CA TYR A 32 -0.47 -11.97 -4.06
C TYR A 32 0.55 -11.20 -4.91
N THR A 33 0.81 -11.69 -6.13
CA THR A 33 1.58 -10.93 -7.10
C THR A 33 0.86 -9.64 -7.49
N ARG A 34 1.61 -8.65 -8.00
CA ARG A 34 1.00 -7.39 -8.49
C ARG A 34 -0.08 -7.64 -9.53
N ARG A 35 0.14 -8.63 -10.41
CA ARG A 35 -0.79 -9.00 -11.48
C ARG A 35 -2.09 -9.55 -10.88
N GLU A 36 -2.00 -10.55 -10.01
CA GLU A 36 -3.18 -11.15 -9.37
C GLU A 36 -3.98 -10.12 -8.58
N ALA A 37 -3.31 -9.26 -7.82
CA ALA A 37 -3.95 -8.19 -7.05
C ALA A 37 -4.70 -7.18 -7.96
N CYS A 38 -4.11 -6.80 -9.10
CA CYS A 38 -4.76 -5.93 -10.07
C CYS A 38 -5.97 -6.60 -10.73
N GLU A 39 -5.84 -7.85 -11.16
CA GLU A 39 -6.89 -8.62 -11.84
C GLU A 39 -8.09 -8.86 -10.90
N ARG A 40 -7.85 -9.31 -9.65
CA ARG A 40 -8.90 -9.59 -8.65
C ARG A 40 -9.73 -8.36 -8.28
N ASN A 41 -9.12 -7.18 -8.30
CA ASN A 41 -9.76 -5.94 -7.87
C ASN A 41 -10.17 -5.02 -9.04
N GLY A 42 -9.95 -5.45 -10.28
CA GLY A 42 -10.25 -4.65 -11.48
C GLY A 42 -9.50 -3.32 -11.53
N VAL A 43 -8.24 -3.31 -11.09
CA VAL A 43 -7.38 -2.12 -11.04
C VAL A 43 -6.39 -2.16 -12.19
N ALA A 44 -6.25 -1.05 -12.92
CA ALA A 44 -5.22 -0.91 -13.94
C ALA A 44 -3.82 -0.98 -13.31
N VAL A 45 -2.92 -1.79 -13.90
CA VAL A 45 -1.56 -2.03 -13.38
C VAL A 45 -0.77 -0.73 -13.18
N GLY A 46 -0.94 0.26 -14.05
CA GLY A 46 -0.31 1.58 -13.91
C GLY A 46 -0.82 2.34 -12.68
N TYR A 47 -2.13 2.33 -12.43
CA TYR A 47 -2.71 3.00 -11.27
C TYR A 47 -2.32 2.32 -9.95
N PHE A 48 -2.28 0.99 -9.96
CA PHE A 48 -1.74 0.20 -8.86
C PHE A 48 -0.27 0.57 -8.58
N SER A 49 0.57 0.62 -9.62
CA SER A 49 2.01 0.91 -9.47
C SER A 49 2.27 2.30 -8.88
N LEU A 50 1.52 3.31 -9.33
CA LEU A 50 1.60 4.67 -8.77
C LEU A 50 1.20 4.69 -7.30
N SER A 51 0.13 3.97 -6.95
CA SER A 51 -0.38 3.91 -5.57
C SER A 51 0.55 3.13 -4.64
N LEU A 52 1.15 2.04 -5.14
CA LEU A 52 2.17 1.27 -4.43
C LEU A 52 3.40 2.12 -4.13
N ALA A 53 3.88 2.90 -5.11
CA ALA A 53 5.02 3.80 -4.90
C ALA A 53 4.74 4.86 -3.82
N LYS A 54 3.51 5.39 -3.75
CA LYS A 54 3.09 6.30 -2.67
C LYS A 54 3.17 5.64 -1.30
N ILE A 55 2.63 4.42 -1.16
CA ILE A 55 2.67 3.69 0.12
C ILE A 55 4.09 3.38 0.55
N ILE A 56 4.95 2.91 -0.36
CA ILE A 56 6.36 2.65 -0.04
C ILE A 56 7.07 3.93 0.41
N ARG A 57 6.78 5.07 -0.23
CA ARG A 57 7.37 6.36 0.19
C ARG A 57 6.95 6.77 1.60
N ILE A 58 5.67 6.61 1.94
CA ILE A 58 5.15 6.90 3.29
C ILE A 58 5.76 5.94 4.31
N GLU A 59 5.84 4.65 3.99
CA GLU A 59 6.43 3.62 4.84
C GLU A 59 7.89 3.90 5.16
N ASN A 60 8.68 4.32 4.16
CA ASN A 60 10.06 4.74 4.35
C ASN A 60 10.14 5.99 5.25
N ALA A 61 9.26 6.98 5.04
CA ALA A 61 9.23 8.19 5.86
C ALA A 61 8.89 7.88 7.33
N VAL A 62 7.88 7.04 7.58
CA VAL A 62 7.52 6.59 8.94
C VAL A 62 8.68 5.84 9.59
N THR A 63 9.33 4.94 8.84
CA THR A 63 10.46 4.16 9.34
C THR A 63 11.64 5.08 9.71
N LEU A 64 11.95 6.08 8.88
CA LEU A 64 12.96 7.09 9.21
C LEU A 64 12.57 7.90 10.45
N LEU A 65 11.32 8.37 10.54
CA LEU A 65 10.84 9.12 11.72
C LEU A 65 11.01 8.33 13.01
N THR A 66 10.73 7.02 13.00
CA THR A 66 10.93 6.16 14.19
C THR A 66 12.40 5.97 14.56
N MET A 67 13.34 6.13 13.61
CA MET A 67 14.78 6.06 13.91
C MET A 67 15.34 7.35 14.50
N PHE A 68 14.67 8.49 14.32
CA PHE A 68 15.10 9.79 14.81
C PHE A 68 14.46 10.19 16.16
N GLN A 69 13.60 9.36 16.72
CA GLN A 69 13.09 9.59 18.08
C GLN A 69 14.12 9.05 19.08
N GLU A 70 14.94 9.97 19.61
CA GLU A 70 15.86 9.76 20.74
C GLU A 70 15.14 9.36 22.03
#